data_AF-A0A9P4K1Q5-F1
#
_entry.id   AF-A0A9P4K1Q5-F1
#
_cell.length_a   1.000
_cell.length_b   1.000
_cell.length_c   1.000
_cell.angle_alpha   90.00
_cell.angle_beta   90.00
_cell.angle_gamma   90.00
#
_symmetry.space_group_name_H-M   'P 1'
#
loop_
_entity.id
_entity.type
_entity.pdbx_description
1 polymer ?
#
loop_
_entity_poly.entity_id
_entity_poly.type
_entity_poly.pdbx_seq_one_letter_code
_entity_poly.pdbx_strand_id
1 'polypeptide(L)'
;MDWEMTNLDKADLIILYLHPNTISPVSLMELGRYSQSGKIIVCCPEGYHRRGNVQYLCKKDNVLLLDDFDELVKTVIVKVEKILKRKDPSA
;
A
#
# COMPACT_ATOMS: atom_id res chain seq x y z
N MET A 1 -18.43 -1.53 -5.93
CA MET A 1 -17.51 -2.50 -5.33
C MET A 1 -16.67 -3.19 -6.41
N ASP A 2 -17.27 -3.78 -7.45
CA ASP A 2 -16.52 -4.49 -8.51
C ASP A 2 -15.44 -3.64 -9.19
N TRP A 3 -15.71 -2.35 -9.40
CA TRP A 3 -14.74 -1.45 -10.01
C TRP A 3 -13.45 -1.32 -9.18
N GLU A 4 -13.54 -1.08 -7.87
CA GLU A 4 -12.37 -0.90 -7.00
C GLU A 4 -11.51 -2.16 -6.98
N MET A 5 -12.14 -3.31 -6.73
CA MET A 5 -11.45 -4.60 -6.66
C MET A 5 -10.82 -4.98 -7.99
N THR A 6 -11.54 -4.77 -9.10
CA THR A 6 -11.01 -5.06 -10.45
C THR A 6 -9.78 -4.21 -10.76
N ASN A 7 -9.77 -2.94 -10.36
CA ASN A 7 -8.62 -2.07 -10.60
C ASN A 7 -7.46 -2.39 -9.66
N LEU A 8 -7.72 -2.71 -8.39
CA LEU A 8 -6.68 -3.18 -7.47
C LEU A 8 -6.05 -4.48 -7.96
N ASP A 9 -6.83 -5.42 -8.51
CA ASP A 9 -6.32 -6.66 -9.10
C ASP A 9 -5.41 -6.40 -10.31
N LYS A 10 -5.74 -5.41 -11.16
CA LYS A 10 -4.96 -5.03 -12.36
C LYS A 10 -3.75 -4.14 -12.08
N ALA A 11 -3.71 -3.44 -10.95
CA ALA A 11 -2.66 -2.48 -10.65
C ALA A 11 -1.28 -3.16 -10.47
N ASP A 12 -0.23 -2.51 -10.98
CA ASP A 12 1.17 -2.92 -10.75
C ASP A 12 1.67 -2.53 -9.36
N LEU A 13 1.08 -1.49 -8.78
CA LEU A 13 1.38 -0.94 -7.47
C LEU A 13 0.10 -0.47 -6.80
N ILE A 14 -0.10 -0.87 -5.54
CA ILE A 14 -1.19 -0.43 -4.67
C ILE A 14 -0.58 0.42 -3.56
N ILE A 15 -1.16 1.59 -3.33
CA ILE A 15 -0.72 2.54 -2.32
C ILE A 15 -1.87 2.71 -1.34
N LEU A 16 -1.68 2.26 -0.10
CA LEU A 16 -2.71 2.31 0.92
C LEU A 16 -2.32 3.28 2.03
N TYR A 17 -3.10 4.36 2.20
CA TYR A 17 -2.90 5.32 3.28
C TYR A 17 -4.01 5.19 4.33
N LEU A 18 -3.63 4.91 5.58
CA LEU A 18 -4.54 4.75 6.71
C LEU A 18 -4.41 5.97 7.63
N HIS A 19 -5.24 6.98 7.39
CA HIS A 19 -5.22 8.24 8.12
C HIS A 19 -5.61 8.04 9.60
N PRO A 20 -4.93 8.68 10.58
CA PRO A 20 -5.19 8.46 12.02
C PRO A 20 -6.65 8.65 12.46
N ASN A 21 -7.35 9.61 11.83
CA ASN A 21 -8.73 9.96 12.17
C ASN A 21 -9.81 9.12 11.44
N THR A 22 -9.46 7.97 10.87
CA THR A 22 -10.42 7.10 10.17
C THR A 22 -10.46 5.69 10.74
N ILE A 23 -11.57 4.98 10.49
CA ILE A 23 -11.71 3.55 10.82
C ILE A 23 -11.32 2.65 9.63
N SER A 24 -11.53 3.13 8.40
CA SER A 24 -11.13 2.48 7.14
C SER A 24 -11.34 0.95 7.09
N PRO A 25 -12.53 0.41 7.43
CA PRO A 25 -12.74 -1.03 7.52
C PRO A 25 -12.56 -1.75 6.18
N VAL A 26 -12.96 -1.14 5.07
CA VAL A 26 -12.77 -1.69 3.71
C VAL A 26 -11.29 -1.70 3.34
N SER A 27 -10.55 -0.62 3.62
CA SER A 27 -9.10 -0.56 3.39
C SER A 27 -8.31 -1.59 4.19
N LEU A 28 -8.76 -1.94 5.41
CA LEU A 28 -8.17 -3.04 6.17
C LEU A 28 -8.42 -4.41 5.52
N MET A 29 -9.59 -4.61 4.91
CA MET A 29 -9.90 -5.82 4.12
C MET A 29 -9.04 -5.89 2.86
N GLU A 30 -8.86 -4.78 2.16
CA GLU A 30 -7.97 -4.66 0.99
C GLU A 30 -6.53 -4.98 1.37
N LEU A 31 -6.03 -4.43 2.49
CA LEU A 31 -4.72 -4.78 3.02
C LEU A 31 -4.59 -6.29 3.25
N GLY A 32 -5.58 -6.91 3.89
CA GLY A 32 -5.60 -8.36 4.11
C GLY A 32 -5.49 -9.14 2.79
N ARG A 33 -6.25 -8.75 1.77
CA ARG A 33 -6.27 -9.40 0.45
C ARG A 33 -4.95 -9.25 -0.31
N TYR A 34 -4.32 -8.08 -0.28
CA TYR A 34 -3.16 -7.76 -1.11
C TYR A 34 -1.82 -7.81 -0.37
N SER A 35 -1.79 -8.05 0.93
CA SER A 35 -0.57 -8.15 1.76
C SER A 35 0.52 -9.05 1.13
N GLN A 36 0.15 -10.21 0.61
CA GLN A 36 1.08 -11.18 0.03
C GLN A 36 1.31 -11.01 -1.49
N SER A 37 0.68 -10.00 -2.11
CA SER A 37 0.77 -9.79 -3.56
C SER A 37 2.10 -9.22 -4.03
N GLY A 38 2.92 -8.68 -3.11
CA GLY A 38 4.17 -7.99 -3.43
C GLY A 38 4.00 -6.62 -4.11
N LYS A 39 2.76 -6.19 -4.40
CA LYS A 39 2.46 -4.90 -5.05
C LYS A 39 1.93 -3.82 -4.11
N ILE A 40 1.72 -4.09 -2.83
CA ILE A 40 1.18 -3.10 -1.89
C ILE A 40 2.26 -2.39 -1.07
N ILE A 41 2.09 -1.09 -0.87
CA ILE A 41 2.80 -0.27 0.13
C ILE A 41 1.76 0.32 1.06
N VAL A 42 2.04 0.34 2.34
CA VAL A 42 1.15 0.90 3.35
C VAL A 42 1.83 2.11 4.00
N CYS A 43 1.08 3.20 4.18
CA CYS A 43 1.42 4.26 5.10
C CYS A 43 0.35 4.29 6.19
N CYS A 44 0.75 4.20 7.45
CA CYS A 44 -0.16 4.18 8.58
C CYS A 44 0.44 5.00 9.71
N PRO A 45 0.25 6.33 9.75
CA PRO A 45 0.86 7.17 10.78
C PRO A 45 0.44 6.78 12.20
N GLU A 46 1.21 7.25 13.18
CA GLU A 46 0.82 7.12 14.59
C GLU A 46 -0.59 7.69 14.85
N GLY A 47 -1.31 7.07 15.79
CA GLY A 47 -2.69 7.44 16.11
C GLY A 47 -3.76 6.66 15.36
N TYR A 48 -3.43 5.91 14.30
CA TYR A 48 -4.43 5.02 13.68
C TYR A 48 -4.87 3.90 14.64
N HIS A 49 -6.17 3.79 14.87
CA HIS A 49 -6.78 2.93 15.90
C HIS A 49 -6.45 1.42 15.81
N ARG A 50 -6.01 0.91 14.64
CA ARG A 50 -5.57 -0.48 14.43
C ARG A 50 -4.11 -0.60 13.99
N ARG A 51 -3.28 0.42 14.25
CA ARG A 51 -1.87 0.47 13.82
C ARG A 51 -1.09 -0.78 14.22
N GLY A 52 -1.25 -1.29 15.45
CA GLY A 52 -0.57 -2.52 15.88
C GLY A 52 -0.91 -3.74 15.01
N ASN A 53 -2.16 -3.88 14.57
CA ASN A 53 -2.58 -4.95 13.68
C ASN A 53 -1.97 -4.78 12.27
N VAL A 54 -1.94 -3.54 11.78
CA VAL A 54 -1.31 -3.19 10.50
C VAL A 54 0.19 -3.50 10.53
N GLN A 55 0.89 -3.09 11.59
CA GLN A 55 2.32 -3.38 11.80
C GLN A 55 2.60 -4.88 11.84
N TYR A 56 1.80 -5.64 12.59
CA TYR A 56 1.95 -7.09 12.67
C TYR A 56 1.80 -7.75 11.29
N LEU A 57 0.73 -7.41 10.56
CA LEU A 57 0.47 -7.98 9.25
C LEU A 57 1.55 -7.59 8.24
N CYS A 58 1.94 -6.30 8.20
CA CYS A 58 2.97 -5.84 7.28
C CYS A 58 4.32 -6.51 7.55
N LYS A 59 4.68 -6.68 8.82
CA LYS A 59 5.88 -7.43 9.20
C LYS A 59 5.78 -8.92 8.79
N LYS A 60 4.64 -9.55 9.03
CA LYS A 60 4.40 -10.97 8.72
C LYS A 60 4.51 -11.25 7.22
N ASP A 61 3.88 -10.42 6.40
CA ASP A 61 3.79 -10.62 4.94
C ASP A 61 4.86 -9.82 4.16
N ASN A 62 5.83 -9.24 4.87
CA ASN A 62 6.93 -8.44 4.29
C ASN A 62 6.45 -7.26 3.40
N VAL A 63 5.40 -6.57 3.86
CA VAL A 63 4.87 -5.36 3.23
C VAL A 63 5.64 -4.14 3.74
N LEU A 64 6.02 -3.25 2.82
CA LEU A 64 6.63 -1.97 3.20
C LEU A 64 5.60 -1.10 3.92
N LEU A 65 5.87 -0.83 5.19
CA LEU A 65 5.08 0.04 6.04
C LEU A 65 5.86 1.33 6.34
N LEU A 66 5.23 2.47 6.06
CA LEU A 66 5.75 3.81 6.30
C LEU A 66 4.89 4.53 7.33
N ASP A 67 5.50 5.46 8.05
CA ASP A 67 4.83 6.20 9.13
C ASP A 67 4.41 7.61 8.71
N ASP A 68 4.95 8.10 7.59
CA ASP A 68 4.79 9.46 7.13
C ASP A 68 4.33 9.53 5.66
N PHE A 69 3.52 10.56 5.36
CA PHE A 69 2.97 10.75 4.02
C PHE A 69 4.02 11.27 3.03
N ASP A 70 4.95 12.14 3.45
CA ASP A 70 6.00 12.64 2.56
C ASP A 70 6.98 11.51 2.20
N GLU A 71 7.30 10.64 3.16
CA GLU A 71 8.07 9.42 2.91
C GLU A 71 7.34 8.47 1.93
N LEU A 72 6.03 8.34 2.06
CA LEU A 72 5.20 7.57 1.12
C LEU A 72 5.34 8.11 -0.30
N VAL A 73 5.13 9.41 -0.50
CA VAL A 73 5.20 10.03 -1.83
C VAL A 73 6.58 9.82 -2.47
N LYS A 74 7.66 10.10 -1.72
CA LYS A 74 9.04 9.89 -2.20
C LYS A 74 9.29 8.44 -2.61
N THR A 75 8.86 7.49 -1.77
CA THR A 75 9.04 6.05 -2.02
C THR A 75 8.24 5.58 -3.23
N VAL A 76 7.01 6.07 -3.40
CA VAL A 76 6.14 5.74 -4.52
C VAL A 76 6.76 6.21 -5.84
N ILE A 77 7.24 7.45 -5.90
CA ILE A 77 7.88 8.01 -7.12
C ILE A 77 9.01 7.09 -7.59
N VAL A 78 9.94 6.75 -6.68
CA VAL A 78 11.07 5.85 -7.00
C VAL A 78 10.61 4.47 -7.48
N LYS A 79 9.55 3.91 -6.88
CA LYS A 79 9.01 2.61 -7.31
C LYS A 79 8.31 2.69 -8.66
N VAL A 80 7.53 3.73 -8.91
CA VAL A 80 6.86 3.94 -10.20
C VAL A 80 7.88 4.10 -11.32
N GLU A 81 8.93 4.90 -11.13
CA GLU A 81 10.02 5.02 -12.11
C GLU A 81 10.66 3.67 -12.45
N LYS A 82 10.89 2.82 -11.43
CA LYS A 82 11.43 1.46 -11.64
C LYS A 82 10.45 0.57 -12.40
N ILE A 83 9.14 0.69 -12.15
CA ILE A 83 8.10 -0.06 -12.87
C ILE A 83 8.05 0.38 -14.32
N LEU A 84 8.10 1.69 -14.60
CA LEU A 84 8.09 2.25 -15.95
C LEU A 84 9.29 1.75 -16.77
N LYS A 85 10.51 1.82 -16.20
CA LYS A 85 11.73 1.31 -16.85
C LYS A 85 11.70 -0.19 -17.17
N ARG A 86 10.96 -0.98 -16.39
CA ARG A 86 10.80 -2.42 -16.65
C ARG A 86 9.80 -2.69 -17.77
N LYS A 87 8.78 -1.83 -17.91
CA LYS A 87 7.74 -1.96 -18.93
C LYS A 87 8.16 -1.41 -20.29
N ASP A 88 9.08 -0.47 -20.32
CA ASP A 88 9.72 0.02 -21.54
C ASP A 88 11.25 -0.11 -21.42
N PRO A 89 11.83 -1.28 -21.79
CA PRO A 89 13.28 -1.49 -21.78
C PRO A 89 14.03 -0.64 -22.82
N SER A 90 13.30 0.09 -23.68
CA SER A 90 13.78 0.82 -24.85
C SER A 90 13.73 2.35 -24.69
N ALA A 91 13.21 2.86 -23.56
CA ALA A 91 13.16 4.29 -23.22
C ALA A 91 14.34 4.75 -22.36
#